data_AF-A0A2D7QQJ4-F1
#
_entry.id   AF-A0A2D7QQJ4-F1
#
_cell.length_a   1.000
_cell.length_b   1.000
_cell.length_c   1.000
_cell.angle_alpha   90.00
_cell.angle_beta   90.00
_cell.angle_gamma   90.00
#
_symmetry.space_group_name_H-M   'P 1'
#
loop_
_entity.id
_entity.type
_entity.pdbx_description
1 polymer ?
#
loop_
_entity_poly.entity_id
_entity_poly.type
_entity_poly.pdbx_seq_one_letter_code
_entity_poly.pdbx_strand_id
1 'polypeptide(L)'
;MARFLEIDNTATTEGIAGIHYLNMDLITSVSTVNGLQVKITFGHSLNTQNFPQVIEIECDPTFQFENRDDSLAACMLKAMQVSQNSLNCVVELKPFLPVGTTITGVEYNN
;
A
#
# COMPACT_ATOMS: atom_id res chain seq x y z
N MET A 1 -16.08 -9.95 -9.78
CA MET A 1 -15.31 -10.55 -8.66
C MET A 1 -14.15 -9.64 -8.40
N ALA A 2 -13.85 -9.34 -7.14
CA ALA A 2 -12.89 -8.30 -6.76
C ALA A 2 -11.78 -8.89 -5.88
N ARG A 3 -10.57 -8.32 -5.95
CA ARG A 3 -9.44 -8.68 -5.08
C ARG A 3 -9.05 -7.48 -4.22
N PHE A 4 -8.79 -7.70 -2.93
CA PHE A 4 -8.48 -6.62 -2.01
C PHE A 4 -7.10 -6.76 -1.36
N LEU A 5 -6.37 -5.66 -1.28
CA LEU A 5 -5.21 -5.51 -0.41
C LEU A 5 -5.67 -4.89 0.91
N GLU A 6 -5.38 -5.55 2.01
CA GLU A 6 -5.63 -5.05 3.35
C GLU A 6 -4.40 -4.31 3.89
N ILE A 7 -4.64 -3.10 4.39
CA ILE A 7 -3.64 -2.24 5.00
C ILE A 7 -4.09 -1.97 6.43
N ASP A 8 -3.37 -2.56 7.38
CA ASP A 8 -3.55 -2.30 8.80
C ASP A 8 -2.71 -1.09 9.22
N ASN A 9 -3.39 0.05 9.37
CA ASN A 9 -2.84 1.30 9.86
C ASN A 9 -3.38 1.62 11.27
N THR A 10 -3.76 0.62 12.07
CA THR A 10 -4.40 0.85 13.38
C THR A 10 -3.42 1.33 14.46
N ALA A 11 -2.13 1.04 14.30
CA ALA A 11 -1.08 1.41 15.25
C ALA A 11 -0.40 2.76 14.95
N THR A 12 -0.93 3.54 14.01
CA THR A 12 -0.33 4.80 13.57
C THR A 12 -0.58 5.98 14.50
N THR A 13 0.34 6.94 14.48
CA THR A 13 0.17 8.29 15.04
C THR A 13 -0.18 9.35 13.99
N GLU A 14 -0.01 9.07 12.69
CA GLU A 14 -0.25 9.99 11.56
C GLU A 14 -1.28 9.42 10.55
N GLY A 15 -1.89 10.29 9.74
CA GLY A 15 -2.91 9.90 8.75
C GLY A 15 -4.23 9.38 9.34
N ILE A 16 -5.01 8.64 8.52
CA ILE A 16 -6.27 8.02 8.95
C ILE A 16 -5.98 6.64 9.53
N ALA A 17 -6.24 6.47 10.83
CA ALA A 17 -6.12 5.17 11.49
C ALA A 17 -7.27 4.24 11.10
N GLY A 18 -6.95 2.96 10.83
CA GLY A 18 -7.95 1.95 10.52
C GLY A 18 -7.42 0.79 9.70
N ILE A 19 -8.33 -0.11 9.33
CA ILE A 19 -8.09 -1.16 8.35
C ILE A 19 -8.65 -0.68 7.02
N HIS A 20 -7.79 -0.58 6.01
CA HIS A 20 -8.15 -0.08 4.68
C HIS A 20 -8.10 -1.21 3.66
N TYR A 21 -9.13 -1.30 2.82
CA TYR A 21 -9.24 -2.31 1.76
C TYR A 21 -9.13 -1.67 0.39
N LEU A 22 -8.06 -1.98 -0.35
CA LEU A 22 -7.82 -1.44 -1.68
C LEU A 22 -8.20 -2.46 -2.73
N ASN A 23 -9.12 -2.10 -3.63
CA ASN A 23 -9.46 -2.97 -4.75
C ASN A 23 -8.31 -3.00 -5.76
N MET A 24 -7.58 -4.12 -5.79
CA MET A 24 -6.40 -4.30 -6.63
C MET A 24 -6.73 -4.33 -8.11
N ASP A 25 -7.97 -4.66 -8.48
CA ASP A 25 -8.42 -4.64 -9.88
C ASP A 25 -8.53 -3.22 -10.45
N LEU A 26 -8.60 -2.22 -9.57
CA LEU A 26 -8.67 -0.81 -9.94
C LEU A 26 -7.30 -0.14 -9.91
N ILE A 27 -6.24 -0.78 -9.41
CA ILE A 27 -4.90 -0.17 -9.33
C ILE A 27 -4.25 -0.19 -10.73
N THR A 28 -3.87 1.00 -11.22
CA THR A 28 -3.17 1.16 -12.51
C THR A 28 -1.67 1.32 -12.37
N SER A 29 -1.19 1.89 -11.25
CA SER A 29 0.24 2.01 -10.99
C SER A 29 0.56 2.13 -9.51
N VAL A 30 1.79 1.72 -9.16
CA VAL A 30 2.40 1.84 -7.84
C VAL A 30 3.77 2.50 -8.03
N SER A 31 4.06 3.55 -7.27
CA SER A 31 5.33 4.28 -7.36
C SER A 31 5.81 4.75 -5.99
N THR A 32 7.12 4.78 -5.76
CA THR A 32 7.71 5.32 -4.53
C THR A 32 7.76 6.86 -4.59
N VAL A 33 7.49 7.51 -3.46
CA VAL A 33 7.61 8.96 -3.25
C VAL A 33 8.60 9.20 -2.12
N ASN A 34 9.63 10.01 -2.37
CA ASN A 34 10.65 10.42 -1.40
C ASN A 34 11.35 9.27 -0.62
N GLY A 35 11.33 8.04 -1.15
CA GLY A 35 11.94 6.85 -0.54
C GLY A 35 11.31 6.37 0.78
N LEU A 36 10.11 6.89 1.12
CA LEU A 36 9.38 6.61 2.38
C LEU A 36 7.87 6.46 2.18
N GLN A 37 7.37 6.72 0.99
CA GLN A 37 5.94 6.69 0.72
C GLN A 37 5.68 5.88 -0.54
N VAL A 38 4.54 5.21 -0.61
CA VAL A 38 4.07 4.49 -1.78
C VAL A 38 2.79 5.15 -2.26
N LYS A 39 2.84 5.71 -3.47
CA LYS A 39 1.66 6.25 -4.15
C LYS A 39 1.01 5.17 -5.00
N ILE A 40 -0.29 4.97 -4.80
CA ILE A 40 -1.13 4.06 -5.58
C ILE A 40 -2.07 4.90 -6.46
N THR A 41 -2.01 4.66 -7.75
CA THR A 41 -2.92 5.27 -8.74
C THR A 41 -3.98 4.26 -9.13
N PHE A 42 -5.22 4.71 -9.23
CA PHE A 42 -6.35 3.89 -9.64
C PHE A 42 -6.86 4.31 -11.03
N GLY A 43 -7.33 3.34 -11.81
CA GLY A 43 -8.09 3.56 -13.03
C GLY A 43 -9.50 4.02 -12.68
N HIS A 44 -10.02 5.02 -13.39
CA HIS A 44 -11.31 5.66 -13.12
C HIS A 44 -12.40 4.65 -12.76
N SER A 45 -12.91 4.71 -11.53
CA SER A 45 -14.15 4.02 -11.14
C SER A 45 -15.32 5.01 -11.18
N LEU A 46 -16.39 4.58 -11.83
CA LEU A 46 -17.67 5.28 -11.88
C LEU A 46 -18.25 5.31 -10.45
N ASN A 47 -18.23 6.49 -9.82
CA ASN A 47 -18.72 6.79 -8.46
C ASN A 47 -17.88 6.11 -7.36
N THR A 48 -17.18 6.79 -6.46
CA THR A 48 -17.39 8.09 -5.80
C THR A 48 -16.02 8.65 -5.44
N GLN A 49 -15.83 9.95 -5.67
CA GLN A 49 -14.86 10.86 -5.03
C GLN A 49 -13.84 10.19 -4.09
N ASN A 50 -12.60 10.00 -4.55
CA ASN A 50 -11.34 10.30 -3.84
C ASN A 50 -10.15 9.77 -4.66
N PHE A 51 -9.09 10.58 -4.69
CA PHE A 51 -8.06 10.62 -5.71
C PHE A 51 -6.92 9.59 -5.41
N PRO A 52 -5.68 9.67 -5.97
CA PRO A 52 -4.70 8.62 -5.75
C PRO A 52 -4.37 8.54 -4.25
N GLN A 53 -4.38 7.32 -3.72
CA GLN A 53 -4.08 7.08 -2.32
C GLN A 53 -2.57 7.07 -2.15
N VAL A 54 -2.09 7.87 -1.22
CA VAL A 54 -0.70 7.83 -0.78
C VAL A 54 -0.68 7.03 0.52
N ILE A 55 0.08 5.95 0.52
CA ILE A 55 0.35 5.17 1.72
C ILE A 55 1.72 5.61 2.20
N GLU A 56 1.77 6.18 3.38
CA GLU A 56 3.01 6.58 4.02
C GLU A 56 3.53 5.42 4.87
N ILE A 57 4.76 5.02 4.61
CA ILE A 57 5.39 3.86 5.22
C ILE A 57 6.73 4.32 5.81
N GLU A 58 6.77 4.59 7.11
CA GLU A 58 8.04 4.76 7.78
C GLU A 58 8.73 3.42 8.02
N CYS A 59 9.84 3.23 7.32
CA CYS A 59 10.83 2.23 7.70
C CYS A 59 11.76 2.85 8.75
N ASP A 60 12.09 2.06 9.77
CA ASP A 60 13.12 2.44 10.74
C ASP A 60 14.40 2.89 10.00
N PRO A 61 14.92 4.11 10.26
CA PRO A 61 16.07 4.66 9.55
C PRO A 61 17.37 3.87 9.78
N THR A 62 17.40 2.98 10.77
CA THR A 62 18.50 2.04 11.00
C THR A 62 18.45 0.82 10.09
N PHE A 63 17.32 0.55 9.43
CA PHE A 63 17.22 -0.47 8.38
C PHE A 63 17.86 0.04 7.09
N GLN A 64 19.06 -0.47 6.82
CA GLN A 64 19.80 -0.24 5.59
C GLN A 64 19.25 -1.18 4.51
N PHE A 65 18.53 -0.63 3.53
CA PHE A 65 18.25 -1.34 2.29
C PHE A 65 19.43 -1.19 1.34
N GLU A 66 19.88 -2.27 0.71
CA GLU A 66 20.85 -2.17 -0.40
C GLU A 66 20.26 -1.42 -1.63
N ASN A 67 18.93 -1.31 -1.75
CA ASN A 67 18.21 -0.52 -2.75
C ASN A 67 16.85 -0.05 -2.20
N ARG A 68 16.85 1.09 -1.48
CA ARG A 68 15.71 1.60 -0.69
C ARG A 68 14.47 2.00 -1.51
N ASP A 69 14.65 2.51 -2.72
CA ASP A 69 13.53 3.02 -3.53
C ASP A 69 12.82 1.92 -4.33
N ASP A 70 13.56 0.87 -4.72
CA ASP A 70 13.03 -0.29 -5.42
C ASP A 70 12.32 -1.28 -4.46
N SER A 71 12.59 -1.21 -3.15
CA SER A 71 12.12 -2.20 -2.19
C SER A 71 10.65 -2.04 -1.79
N LEU A 72 10.17 -0.82 -1.52
CA LEU A 72 8.81 -0.59 -1.00
C LEU A 72 7.71 -0.83 -2.05
N ALA A 73 7.88 -0.25 -3.24
CA ALA A 73 6.96 -0.52 -4.36
C ALA A 73 7.01 -2.00 -4.75
N ALA A 74 8.17 -2.66 -4.69
CA ALA A 74 8.28 -4.10 -4.96
C ALA A 74 7.55 -4.95 -3.90
N CYS A 75 7.61 -4.60 -2.62
CA CYS A 75 6.83 -5.27 -1.57
C CYS A 75 5.33 -5.19 -1.86
N MET A 76 4.84 -4.01 -2.24
CA MET A 76 3.45 -3.79 -2.64
C MET A 76 3.07 -4.63 -3.87
N LEU A 77 3.88 -4.58 -4.93
CA LEU A 77 3.65 -5.36 -6.15
C LEU A 77 3.69 -6.87 -5.89
N LYS A 78 4.55 -7.33 -4.98
CA LYS A 78 4.64 -8.73 -4.58
C LYS A 78 3.38 -9.18 -3.82
N ALA A 79 2.86 -8.35 -2.91
CA ALA A 79 1.58 -8.60 -2.25
C ALA A 79 0.46 -8.73 -3.29
N MET A 80 0.41 -7.82 -4.27
CA MET A 80 -0.54 -7.87 -5.38
C MET A 80 -0.34 -9.10 -6.28
N GLN A 81 0.89 -9.54 -6.53
CA GLN A 81 1.16 -10.74 -7.34
C GLN A 81 0.65 -12.02 -6.69
N VAL A 82 0.79 -12.17 -5.37
CA VAL A 82 0.26 -13.34 -4.64
C VAL A 82 -1.27 -13.45 -4.79
N SER A 83 -1.95 -12.33 -4.99
CA SER A 83 -3.41 -12.30 -5.24
C SER A 83 -3.85 -12.79 -6.63
N GLN A 84 -2.92 -13.01 -7.57
CA GLN A 84 -3.27 -13.30 -8.97
C GLN A 84 -4.01 -14.64 -9.17
N ASN A 85 -3.85 -15.58 -8.23
CA ASN A 85 -4.39 -16.93 -8.37
C ASN A 85 -5.70 -17.17 -7.59
N SER A 86 -6.23 -16.17 -6.88
CA SER A 86 -7.42 -16.36 -6.03
C SER A 86 -8.41 -15.20 -6.20
N LEU A 87 -9.59 -15.51 -6.74
CA LEU A 87 -10.69 -14.56 -6.84
C LEU A 87 -11.31 -14.38 -5.45
N ASN A 88 -11.68 -13.14 -5.10
CA ASN A 88 -12.20 -12.79 -3.76
C ASN A 88 -11.21 -13.04 -2.61
N CYS A 89 -9.91 -12.86 -2.86
CA CYS A 89 -8.91 -12.89 -1.80
C CYS A 89 -8.73 -11.52 -1.15
N VAL A 90 -8.45 -11.55 0.15
CA VAL A 90 -7.88 -10.44 0.91
C VAL A 90 -6.43 -10.79 1.17
N VAL A 91 -5.51 -9.90 0.81
CA VAL A 91 -4.07 -10.06 1.06
C VAL A 91 -3.64 -8.96 2.02
N GLU A 92 -3.12 -9.33 3.18
CA GLU A 92 -2.52 -8.39 4.12
C GLU A 92 -1.19 -7.88 3.57
N LEU A 93 -0.94 -6.57 3.64
CA LEU A 93 0.33 -5.97 3.18
C LEU A 93 1.50 -6.26 4.14
N LYS A 94 1.24 -6.29 5.45
CA LYS A 94 2.24 -6.36 6.52
C LYS A 94 3.24 -7.52 6.37
N PRO A 95 2.85 -8.75 5.99
CA PRO A 95 3.78 -9.86 5.77
C PRO A 95 4.78 -9.66 4.62
N PHE A 96 4.48 -8.75 3.70
CA PHE A 96 5.35 -8.43 2.56
C PHE A 96 6.32 -7.30 2.88
N LEU A 97 6.06 -6.55 3.94
CA LEU A 97 6.93 -5.47 4.38
C LEU A 97 8.16 -6.03 5.13
N PRO A 98 9.31 -5.37 5.02
CA PRO A 98 10.49 -5.71 5.80
C PRO A 98 10.21 -5.69 7.29
N VAL A 99 10.85 -6.60 8.04
CA VAL A 99 10.76 -6.63 9.51
C VAL A 99 11.11 -5.26 10.07
N GLY A 100 10.32 -4.75 11.02
CA GLY A 100 10.54 -3.42 11.60
C GLY A 100 9.93 -2.25 10.82
N THR A 101 9.22 -2.50 9.71
CA THR A 101 8.48 -1.46 9.00
C THR A 101 7.18 -1.12 9.73
N THR A 102 6.88 0.17 9.84
CA THR A 102 5.62 0.68 10.38
C THR A 102 4.86 1.45 9.30
N ILE A 103 3.55 1.20 9.20
CA ILE A 103 2.69 2.03 8.36
C ILE A 103 2.27 3.21 9.23
N THR A 104 2.59 4.42 8.78
CA THR A 104 2.39 5.66 9.55
C THR A 104 1.30 6.54 8.96
N GLY A 105 0.77 6.23 7.78
CA GLY A 105 -0.30 7.04 7.22
C GLY A 105 -0.95 6.39 6.02
N VAL A 106 -2.26 6.60 5.89
CA VAL A 106 -3.00 6.39 4.66
C VAL A 106 -3.73 7.69 4.37
N GLU A 107 -3.33 8.36 3.28
CA GLU A 107 -3.90 9.62 2.84
C GLU A 107 -4.74 9.42 1.57
N TYR A 108 -5.91 10.04 1.57
CA TYR A 108 -6.74 10.15 0.38
C TYR A 108 -6.51 11.55 -0.17
N ASN A 109 -5.92 11.65 -1.36
CA ASN A 109 -5.93 12.93 -2.06
C ASN A 109 -7.40 13.33 -2.28
N ASN A 110 -7.77 14.52 -1.81
CA ASN A 110 -9.06 15.17 -1.99
C ASN A 110 -9.08 16.04 -3.25
#